data_AF-A0A928H0B3-F1
#
_entry.id   AF-A0A928H0B3-F1
#
_cell.length_a   1.000
_cell.length_b   1.000
_cell.length_c   1.000
_cell.angle_alpha   90.00
_cell.angle_beta   90.00
_cell.angle_gamma   90.00
#
_symmetry.space_group_name_H-M   'P 1'
#
loop_
_entity.id
_entity.type
_entity.pdbx_description
1 polymer ?
#
loop_
_entity_poly.entity_id
_entity_poly.type
_entity_poly.pdbx_seq_one_letter_code
_entity_poly.pdbx_strand_id
1 'polypeptide(L)'
;MKLITKSPVTFMTVKLIGRLLNPLVERGLISQPEFNELMANLRHLSQKGEMIPDVLPKLIDQKEAAELLGVSYTHFRNLERQNTFPFKRRMVGTAVRYRNTDVIEYLLNLPEVEPNETE
;
A
#
# COMPACT_ATOMS: atom_id res chain seq x y z
N MET A 1 14.79 6.36 14.38
CA MET A 1 13.90 5.27 14.79
C MET A 1 12.50 5.85 14.99
N LYS A 2 11.52 5.53 14.13
CA LYS A 2 10.12 5.88 14.41
C LYS A 2 9.65 4.95 15.53
N LEU A 3 9.16 5.52 16.62
CA LEU A 3 8.53 4.76 17.69
C LEU A 3 7.27 4.12 17.09
N ILE A 4 7.21 2.78 17.06
CA ILE A 4 5.99 2.05 16.75
C ILE A 4 5.04 2.30 17.92
N THR A 5 4.33 3.43 17.86
CA THR A 5 3.28 3.74 18.82
C THR A 5 2.13 2.82 18.48
N LYS A 6 1.92 1.81 19.32
CA LYS A 6 0.81 0.88 19.20
C LYS A 6 -0.47 1.70 19.09
N SER A 7 -1.13 1.63 17.94
CA SER A 7 -2.35 2.37 17.68
C SER A 7 -3.37 2.15 18.79
N PRO A 8 -4.09 3.18 19.26
CA PRO A 8 -5.23 2.97 20.16
C PRO A 8 -6.36 2.20 19.44
N VAL A 9 -6.38 2.19 18.10
CA VAL A 9 -7.36 1.46 17.31
C VAL A 9 -6.96 0.00 17.23
N THR A 10 -7.76 -0.86 17.85
CA THR A 10 -7.51 -2.31 17.85
C THR A 10 -8.14 -3.00 16.63
N PHE A 11 -7.60 -4.16 16.26
CA PHE A 11 -8.18 -5.01 15.21
C PHE A 11 -9.66 -5.36 15.47
N MET A 12 -10.04 -5.56 16.73
CA MET A 12 -11.44 -5.84 17.09
C MET A 12 -12.36 -4.64 16.80
N THR A 13 -11.88 -3.42 17.06
CA THR A 13 -12.58 -2.19 16.71
C THR A 13 -12.83 -2.09 15.21
N VAL A 14 -11.80 -2.36 14.39
CA VAL A 14 -11.92 -2.36 12.92
C VAL A 14 -12.93 -3.39 12.44
N LYS A 15 -12.90 -4.61 12.99
CA LYS A 15 -13.85 -5.68 12.65
C LYS A 15 -15.30 -5.32 13.01
N LEU A 16 -15.50 -4.66 14.15
CA LEU A 16 -16.82 -4.18 14.57
C LEU A 16 -17.35 -3.10 13.61
N ILE A 17 -16.51 -2.11 13.26
CA ILE A 17 -16.87 -1.05 12.30
C ILE A 17 -17.27 -1.65 10.96
N GLY A 18 -16.49 -2.60 10.42
CA GLY A 18 -16.84 -3.26 9.16
C GLY A 18 -18.21 -3.94 9.19
N ARG A 19 -18.57 -4.59 10.31
CA ARG A 19 -19.90 -5.19 10.49
C ARG A 19 -21.02 -4.17 10.59
N LEU A 20 -20.77 -3.01 11.20
CA LEU A 20 -21.74 -1.93 11.32
C LEU A 20 -22.00 -1.23 9.97
N LEU A 21 -20.95 -1.09 9.15
CA LEU A 21 -21.03 -0.42 7.85
C LEU A 21 -21.60 -1.32 6.74
N ASN A 22 -21.40 -2.64 6.81
CA ASN A 22 -21.90 -3.58 5.78
C ASN A 22 -23.39 -3.40 5.43
N PRO A 23 -24.33 -3.33 6.40
CA PRO A 23 -25.75 -3.09 6.08
C PRO A 23 -26.02 -1.75 5.40
N LEU A 24 -25.18 -0.74 5.61
CA LEU A 24 -25.31 0.57 4.97
C LEU A 24 -24.85 0.52 3.51
N VAL A 25 -23.81 -0.27 3.22
CA VAL A 25 -23.36 -0.55 1.85
C VAL A 25 -24.41 -1.35 1.08
N GLU A 26 -24.98 -2.38 1.70
CA GLU A 26 -26.04 -3.21 1.11
C GLU A 26 -27.29 -2.38 0.75
N ARG A 27 -27.62 -1.37 1.56
CA ARG A 27 -28.72 -0.44 1.32
C ARG A 27 -28.38 0.68 0.33
N GLY A 28 -27.15 0.71 -0.19
CA GLY A 28 -26.66 1.74 -1.10
C GLY A 28 -26.49 3.13 -0.48
N LEU A 29 -26.48 3.23 0.86
CA LEU A 29 -26.24 4.48 1.58
C LEU A 29 -24.76 4.88 1.57
N ILE A 30 -23.88 3.89 1.47
CA ILE A 30 -22.43 4.04 1.34
C ILE A 30 -22.01 3.30 0.09
N SER A 31 -21.13 3.90 -0.71
CA SER A 31 -20.65 3.23 -1.92
C SER A 31 -19.62 2.14 -1.57
N GLN A 32 -19.56 1.06 -2.35
CA GLN A 32 -18.55 0.01 -2.14
C GLN A 32 -17.10 0.54 -2.19
N PRO A 33 -16.73 1.46 -3.10
CA PRO A 33 -15.39 2.07 -3.10
C PRO A 33 -15.07 2.82 -1.80
N GLU A 34 -16.01 3.62 -1.31
CA GLU A 34 -15.87 4.39 -0.06
C GLU A 34 -15.69 3.47 1.15
N PHE A 35 -16.49 2.39 1.25
CA PHE A 35 -16.32 1.39 2.30
C PHE A 35 -14.93 0.74 2.26
N ASN A 36 -14.44 0.39 1.06
CA ASN A 36 -13.13 -0.23 0.90
C ASN A 36 -12.00 0.70 1.39
N GLU A 37 -12.08 2.00 1.05
CA GLU A 37 -11.11 3.01 1.46
C GLU A 37 -11.11 3.24 2.98
N LEU A 38 -12.29 3.34 3.59
CA LEU A 38 -12.46 3.43 5.04
C LEU A 38 -11.83 2.22 5.75
N MET A 39 -12.16 1.01 5.30
CA MET A 39 -11.68 -0.21 5.91
C MET A 39 -10.17 -0.42 5.72
N ALA A 40 -9.61 0.00 4.57
CA ALA A 40 -8.18 -0.03 4.33
C ALA A 40 -7.43 0.89 5.32
N ASN A 41 -7.88 2.13 5.48
CA ASN A 41 -7.31 3.08 6.43
C ASN A 41 -7.37 2.58 7.87
N LEU A 42 -8.53 2.05 8.30
CA LEU A 42 -8.70 1.54 9.66
C LEU A 42 -7.81 0.32 9.95
N ARG A 43 -7.65 -0.59 8.97
CA ARG A 43 -6.73 -1.74 9.10
C ARG A 43 -5.29 -1.26 9.22
N HIS A 44 -4.87 -0.37 8.33
CA HIS A 44 -3.51 0.19 8.34
C HIS A 44 -3.22 0.91 9.67
N LEU A 45 -4.17 1.73 10.12
CA LEU A 45 -4.09 2.42 11.40
C LEU A 45 -3.97 1.45 12.57
N SER A 46 -4.71 0.33 12.56
CA SER A 46 -4.65 -0.66 13.64
C SER A 46 -3.33 -1.43 13.70
N GLN A 47 -2.65 -1.59 12.56
CA GLN A 47 -1.40 -2.34 12.45
C GLN A 47 -0.17 -1.46 12.69
N LYS A 48 -0.13 -0.29 12.05
CA LYS A 48 1.07 0.55 11.98
C LYS A 48 0.99 1.82 12.83
N GLY A 49 -0.18 2.16 13.37
CA GLY A 49 -0.38 3.38 14.17
C GLY A 49 -0.49 4.67 13.35
N GLU A 50 -0.44 4.56 12.02
CA GLU A 50 -0.53 5.70 11.09
C GLU A 50 -1.67 5.44 10.08
N MET A 51 -2.30 6.49 9.58
CA MET A 51 -3.26 6.37 8.46
C MET A 51 -2.49 6.08 7.16
N ILE A 52 -3.17 5.50 6.16
CA ILE A 52 -2.56 5.35 4.84
C ILE A 52 -2.22 6.77 4.36
N PRO A 53 -0.98 7.05 3.94
CA PRO A 53 -0.61 8.39 3.51
C PRO A 53 -1.50 8.82 2.33
N ASP A 54 -1.99 10.07 2.38
CA ASP A 54 -2.71 10.70 1.28
C ASP A 54 -1.71 10.98 0.15
N VAL A 55 -1.60 10.03 -0.77
CA VAL A 55 -0.64 10.09 -1.87
C VAL A 55 -1.38 10.45 -3.14
N LEU A 56 -1.14 11.67 -3.64
CA LEU A 56 -1.63 12.09 -4.94
C LEU A 56 -1.15 11.12 -6.03
N PRO A 57 -2.06 10.53 -6.83
CA PRO A 57 -1.67 9.64 -7.92
C PRO A 57 -0.83 10.39 -8.95
N LYS A 58 0.42 9.98 -9.10
CA LYS A 58 1.34 10.50 -10.14
C LYS A 58 2.03 9.35 -10.88
N LEU A 59 2.39 9.64 -12.13
CA LEU A 59 3.21 8.76 -12.93
C LEU A 59 4.68 8.99 -12.63
N ILE A 60 5.30 7.97 -12.04
CA ILE A 60 6.72 7.99 -11.68
C ILE A 60 7.54 7.19 -12.68
N ASP A 61 8.82 7.53 -12.77
CA ASP A 61 9.76 6.78 -13.61
C ASP A 61 10.33 5.53 -12.89
N GLN A 62 11.20 4.78 -13.59
CA GLN A 62 11.83 3.58 -13.03
C GLN A 62 12.77 3.88 -11.85
N LYS A 63 13.40 5.06 -11.81
CA LYS A 63 14.33 5.43 -10.73
C LYS A 63 13.55 5.80 -9.48
N GLU A 64 12.54 6.65 -9.61
CA GLU A 64 11.61 6.99 -8.53
C GLU A 64 10.93 5.74 -7.97
N ALA A 65 10.53 4.78 -8.83
CA ALA A 65 9.95 3.52 -8.37
C ALA A 65 10.96 2.66 -7.57
N ALA A 66 12.23 2.63 -7.99
CA ALA A 66 13.28 1.93 -7.25
C ALA A 66 13.54 2.58 -5.87
N GLU A 67 13.58 3.92 -5.82
CA GLU A 67 13.71 4.69 -4.58
C GLU A 67 12.55 4.42 -3.62
N LEU A 68 11.30 4.40 -4.10
CA LEU A 68 10.13 4.08 -3.28
C LEU A 68 10.16 2.66 -2.69
N LEU A 69 10.76 1.71 -3.41
CA LEU A 69 10.92 0.34 -2.94
C LEU A 69 12.16 0.13 -2.07
N GLY A 70 13.00 1.16 -1.90
CA GLY A 70 14.25 1.06 -1.14
C GLY A 70 15.30 0.16 -1.79
N VAL A 71 15.23 -0.06 -3.10
CA VAL A 71 16.17 -0.91 -3.85
C VAL A 71 17.01 -0.09 -4.82
N SER A 72 18.19 -0.58 -5.18
CA SER A 72 19.00 0.07 -6.21
C SER A 72 18.32 -0.02 -7.58
N TYR A 73 18.55 0.98 -8.44
CA TYR A 73 17.98 1.01 -9.79
C TYR A 73 18.36 -0.23 -10.63
N THR A 74 19.57 -0.76 -10.46
CA THR A 74 20.03 -1.98 -11.15
C THR A 74 19.28 -3.22 -10.65
N HIS A 75 19.06 -3.34 -9.34
CA HIS A 75 18.30 -4.43 -8.75
C HIS A 75 16.83 -4.36 -9.19
N PHE A 76 16.22 -3.17 -9.15
CA PHE A 76 14.89 -2.92 -9.66
C PHE A 76 14.75 -3.40 -11.11
N ARG A 77 15.66 -2.98 -12.01
CA ARG A 77 15.65 -3.38 -13.43
C ARG A 77 15.71 -4.89 -13.63
N ASN A 78 16.45 -5.61 -12.77
CA ASN A 78 16.53 -7.06 -12.85
C ASN A 78 15.21 -7.73 -12.43
N LEU A 79 14.63 -7.32 -11.30
CA LEU A 79 13.33 -7.80 -10.83
C LEU A 79 12.19 -7.45 -11.81
N GLU A 80 12.27 -6.26 -12.39
CA GLU A 80 11.32 -5.76 -13.38
C GLU A 80 11.36 -6.62 -14.66
N ARG A 81 12.55 -7.03 -15.13
CA ARG A 81 12.73 -7.97 -16.25
C ARG A 81 12.24 -9.38 -15.94
N GLN A 82 12.31 -9.80 -14.68
CA GLN A 82 11.80 -11.08 -14.21
C GLN A 82 10.28 -11.08 -13.98
N ASN A 83 9.59 -9.97 -14.25
CA ASN A 83 8.16 -9.77 -13.98
C ASN A 83 7.78 -10.03 -12.52
N THR A 84 8.69 -9.73 -11.57
CA THR A 84 8.45 -9.92 -10.13
C THR A 84 7.40 -8.96 -9.59
N PHE A 85 7.30 -7.76 -10.16
CA PHE A 85 6.41 -6.72 -9.65
C PHE A 85 4.99 -6.82 -10.24
N PRO A 86 3.94 -6.75 -9.41
CA PRO A 86 2.55 -6.84 -9.88
C PRO A 86 2.00 -5.51 -10.41
N PHE A 87 2.69 -4.38 -10.20
CA PHE A 87 2.22 -3.07 -10.66
C PHE A 87 2.33 -2.90 -12.18
N LYS A 88 1.38 -2.17 -12.78
CA LYS A 88 1.24 -2.07 -14.24
C LYS A 88 2.28 -1.12 -14.87
N ARG A 89 3.00 -1.62 -15.87
CA ARG A 89 3.84 -0.81 -16.77
C ARG A 89 2.96 0.04 -17.70
N ARG A 90 3.23 1.34 -17.80
CA ARG A 90 2.62 2.23 -18.80
C ARG A 90 3.70 2.88 -19.66
N MET A 91 3.54 2.85 -20.98
CA MET A 91 4.39 3.62 -21.88
C MET A 91 3.83 5.04 -22.02
N VAL A 92 4.65 6.04 -21.72
CA VAL A 92 4.35 7.46 -21.96
C VAL A 92 5.44 8.01 -22.85
N GLY A 93 5.12 8.21 -24.13
CA GLY A 93 6.12 8.45 -25.16
C GLY A 93 7.05 7.24 -25.31
N THR A 94 8.35 7.46 -25.16
CA THR A 94 9.39 6.41 -25.21
C THR A 94 9.78 5.84 -23.85
N ALA A 95 9.24 6.40 -22.75
CA ALA A 95 9.63 6.03 -21.39
C ALA A 95 8.55 5.18 -20.69
N VAL A 96 9.01 4.22 -19.89
CA VAL A 96 8.14 3.44 -19.00
C VAL A 96 7.83 4.26 -17.75
N ARG A 97 6.56 4.28 -17.36
CA ARG A 97 6.04 4.92 -16.16
C ARG A 97 5.21 3.94 -15.32
N TYR A 98 5.16 4.22 -14.03
CA TYR A 98 4.40 3.49 -13.02
C TYR A 98 3.48 4.44 -12.29
N ARG A 99 2.36 3.95 -11.77
CA ARG A 99 1.61 4.73 -10.78
C ARG A 99 2.28 4.57 -9.43
N ASN A 100 2.60 5.69 -8.78
CA ASN A 100 3.15 5.67 -7.43
C ASN A 100 2.25 4.94 -6.43
N THR A 101 0.93 5.07 -6.56
CA THR A 101 -0.05 4.37 -5.72
C THR A 101 0.12 2.86 -5.81
N ASP A 102 0.33 2.31 -7.01
CA ASP A 102 0.46 0.85 -7.22
C ASP A 102 1.78 0.33 -6.61
N VAL A 103 2.85 1.14 -6.64
CA VAL A 103 4.16 0.82 -6.04
C VAL A 103 4.08 0.88 -4.50
N ILE A 104 3.39 1.89 -3.96
CA ILE A 104 3.20 2.04 -2.52
C ILE A 104 2.27 0.95 -1.98
N GLU A 105 1.18 0.64 -2.69
CA GLU A 105 0.30 -0.47 -2.34
C GLU A 105 1.05 -1.80 -2.31
N TYR A 106 1.95 -2.02 -3.27
CA TYR A 106 2.85 -3.18 -3.23
C TYR A 106 3.72 -3.19 -1.97
N LEU A 107 4.39 -2.06 -1.66
CA LEU A 107 5.21 -1.93 -0.45
C LEU A 107 4.42 -2.18 0.83
N LEU A 108 3.19 -1.67 0.91
CA LEU A 108 2.31 -1.83 2.07
C LEU A 108 1.82 -3.27 2.27
N ASN A 109 1.72 -4.04 1.19
CA ASN A 109 1.26 -5.43 1.19
C ASN A 109 2.41 -6.46 1.26
N LEU A 110 3.67 -6.04 1.24
CA LEU A 110 4.80 -6.95 1.45
C LEU A 110 4.73 -7.53 2.87
N PRO A 111 4.83 -8.87 3.03
CA PRO A 111 5.02 -9.44 4.35
C PRO A 111 6.32 -8.90 4.93
N GLU A 112 6.27 -8.36 6.15
CA GLU A 112 7.47 -7.92 6.86
C GLU A 112 8.35 -9.16 7.05
N VAL A 113 9.44 -9.23 6.28
CA VAL A 113 10.50 -10.21 6.52
C VAL A 113 11.22 -9.68 7.75
N GLU A 114 10.93 -10.27 8.92
CA GLU A 114 11.74 -10.13 10.12
C GLU A 114 13.21 -10.29 9.69
N PRO A 115 14.10 -9.34 10.00
CA PRO A 115 15.50 -9.47 9.64
C PRO A 115 16.01 -10.73 10.32
N ASN A 116 16.28 -11.78 9.54
CA ASN A 116 16.94 -12.98 10.03
C ASN A 116 18.18 -12.53 10.80
N GLU A 117 18.17 -12.82 12.09
CA GLU A 117 19.31 -12.69 12.99
C GLU A 117 20.51 -13.28 12.28
N THR A 118 21.44 -12.40 11.94
CA THR A 118 22.71 -12.79 11.35
C THR A 118 23.61 -13.17 12.51
N GLU A 119 23.72 -14.46 12.82
CA GLU A 119 24.89 -15.07 13.44
C GLU A 119 25.16 -16.44 12.82
#